data_AF-A0A5C5ZK82-F1
#
_entry.id   AF-A0A5C5ZK82-F1
#
_cell.length_a   1.000
_cell.length_b   1.000
_cell.length_c   1.000
_cell.angle_alpha   90.00
_cell.angle_beta   90.00
_cell.angle_gamma   90.00
#
_symmetry.space_group_name_H-M   'P 1'
#
loop_
_entity.id
_entity.type
_entity.pdbx_description
1 polymer ?
#
loop_
_entity_poly.entity_id
_entity_poly.type
_entity_poly.pdbx_seq_one_letter_code
_entity_poly.pdbx_strand_id
1 'polypeptide(L)'
;MSGITRIANWILSQPFVWGGLCGLVFYALLSSGVGSTSFVERYFNSHWVSRLTTTMFFIGAASLVMRLLYIQTQRHWLGKPLFDAPPAGGQPPEEAARMLDTLGALPDGPRESLLVRRLSGALEHVRRKNGAEDLDDKLRHLEEIDLGAMSSGYALVRLVIWAVPILGFLGTVIGITIAIAELNPEYLKDSLTTVTAGLGTAFDTTALALALSMPLMFGKFAVERHEEELLNEIDSRVSAELVGRFQVYGATTDPNVASIRRMSEQVVRAVEVMAARQADLWKSTIDETNQQWSVVVEATGATLTDSISTGLRKSLADHARGLNMGVEQQLAKLNESLGVQSLTVQAAIEEQAASLSALTSGCLEQLRMSAEGHADRLTTGADEMIGGLRTGLERMAELLVEALQQHGAELTGAEQELARENRRHLSEVEAALGEAMVVAADRQEKLVGRSETVLSEMQRALVASAEATVGHQEQLIKQGDVLLKVVESTREVRRLEEALNSNLSALSRSQDLEETLLSLSASIQLLSARTGRGASLPGTDNPATHHAA
;
A
#
# COMPACT_ATOMS: atom_id res chain seq x y z
N MET A 1 23.11 36.88 7.59
CA MET A 1 23.42 38.27 7.23
C MET A 1 22.40 39.22 7.85
N SER A 2 22.82 40.34 8.44
CA SER A 2 21.94 41.37 9.02
C SER A 2 21.01 41.97 7.96
N GLY A 3 19.78 42.34 8.33
CA GLY A 3 18.82 43.00 7.42
C GLY A 3 19.39 44.28 6.79
N ILE A 4 20.28 44.98 7.50
CA ILE A 4 20.98 46.18 7.00
C ILE A 4 21.92 45.82 5.84
N THR A 5 22.65 44.71 5.95
CA THR A 5 23.56 44.24 4.89
C THR A 5 22.78 43.84 3.63
N ARG A 6 21.57 43.26 3.80
CA ARG A 6 20.70 42.89 2.68
C ARG A 6 20.16 44.12 1.94
N ILE A 7 19.73 45.14 2.68
CA ILE A 7 19.26 46.41 2.09
C ILE A 7 20.40 47.14 1.39
N ALA A 8 21.58 47.21 2.00
CA ALA A 8 22.75 47.83 1.39
C ALA A 8 23.16 47.14 0.08
N ASN A 9 23.16 45.79 0.06
CA ASN A 9 23.48 45.02 -1.14
C ASN A 9 22.41 45.19 -2.24
N TRP A 10 21.13 45.30 -1.85
CA TRP A 10 20.04 45.57 -2.79
C TRP A 10 20.13 46.97 -3.41
N ILE A 11 20.52 47.99 -2.65
CA ILE A 11 20.73 49.35 -3.17
C ILE A 11 21.94 49.38 -4.12
N LEU A 12 23.04 48.73 -3.74
CA LEU A 12 24.25 48.66 -4.54
C LEU A 12 24.08 47.86 -5.84
N SER A 13 23.07 46.98 -5.92
CA SER A 13 22.74 46.26 -7.14
C SER A 13 21.80 47.03 -8.08
N GLN A 14 21.31 48.22 -7.70
CA GLN A 14 20.42 49.01 -8.56
C GLN A 14 21.20 49.79 -9.63
N PRO A 15 20.83 49.69 -10.92
CA PRO A 15 21.45 50.44 -12.01
C PRO A 15 21.39 51.96 -11.87
N PHE A 16 20.34 52.48 -11.23
CA PHE A 16 20.13 53.91 -11.03
C PHE A 16 21.21 54.55 -10.14
N VAL A 17 21.73 53.81 -9.16
CA VAL A 17 22.74 54.34 -8.22
C VAL A 17 24.06 54.55 -8.96
N TRP A 18 24.55 53.52 -9.66
CA TRP A 18 25.80 53.62 -10.42
C TRP A 18 25.68 54.51 -11.64
N GLY A 19 24.57 54.45 -12.37
CA GLY A 19 24.31 55.34 -13.50
C GLY A 19 24.23 56.80 -13.08
N GLY A 20 23.50 57.09 -11.99
CA GLY A 20 23.42 58.42 -11.40
C GLY A 20 24.76 58.91 -10.88
N LEU A 21 25.53 58.06 -10.20
CA LEU A 21 26.89 58.38 -9.75
C LEU A 21 27.82 58.68 -10.92
N CYS A 22 27.82 57.86 -11.97
CA CYS A 22 28.60 58.12 -13.19
C CYS A 22 28.20 59.44 -13.85
N GLY A 23 26.90 59.74 -13.92
CA GLY A 23 26.40 61.03 -14.41
C GLY A 23 26.87 62.20 -13.55
N LEU A 24 26.79 62.08 -12.21
CA LEU A 24 27.27 63.11 -11.28
C LEU A 24 28.78 63.34 -11.41
N VAL A 25 29.57 62.28 -11.48
CA VAL A 25 31.03 62.37 -11.68
C VAL A 25 31.34 63.02 -13.03
N PHE A 26 30.63 62.64 -14.10
CA PHE A 26 30.78 63.26 -15.41
C PHE A 26 30.51 64.77 -15.37
N TYR A 27 29.42 65.21 -14.75
CA TYR A 27 29.10 66.63 -14.63
C TYR A 27 30.02 67.38 -13.67
N ALA A 28 30.49 66.74 -12.59
CA ALA A 28 31.48 67.31 -11.69
C ALA A 28 32.80 67.57 -12.42
N LEU A 29 33.29 66.60 -13.19
CA LEU A 29 34.48 66.74 -14.02
C LEU A 29 34.31 67.84 -15.07
N LEU A 30 33.16 67.88 -15.75
CA LEU A 30 32.84 68.91 -16.73
C LEU A 30 32.86 70.33 -16.09
N SER A 31 32.28 70.48 -14.89
CA SER A 31 32.27 71.75 -14.17
C SER A 31 33.65 72.18 -13.63
N SER A 32 34.56 71.23 -13.42
CA SER A 32 35.93 71.49 -12.95
C SER A 32 36.91 71.89 -14.06
N GLY A 33 36.46 71.91 -15.32
CA GLY A 33 37.29 72.24 -16.49
C GLY A 33 38.18 71.11 -16.99
N VAL A 34 38.10 69.92 -16.39
CA VAL A 34 38.89 68.75 -16.79
C VAL A 34 38.22 68.09 -18.00
N GLY A 35 38.82 68.27 -19.18
CA GLY A 35 38.30 67.71 -20.45
C GLY A 35 37.14 68.49 -21.08
N SER A 36 36.82 69.68 -20.58
CA SER A 36 35.82 70.58 -21.16
C SER A 36 36.34 71.19 -22.47
N THR A 37 36.05 70.54 -23.59
CA THR A 37 36.17 71.18 -24.91
C THR A 37 34.88 71.95 -25.22
N SER A 38 34.97 72.97 -26.07
CA SER A 38 33.80 73.74 -26.53
C SER A 38 32.70 72.84 -27.13
N PHE A 39 33.09 71.71 -27.71
CA PHE A 39 32.19 70.68 -28.21
C PHE A 39 31.42 69.98 -27.08
N VAL A 40 32.12 69.46 -26.05
CA VAL A 40 31.48 68.70 -24.96
C VAL A 40 30.54 69.59 -24.16
N GLU A 41 30.94 70.83 -23.88
CA GLU A 41 30.09 71.77 -23.16
C GLU A 41 28.83 72.14 -23.96
N ARG A 42 28.98 72.34 -25.27
CA ARG A 42 27.85 72.61 -26.18
C ARG A 42 26.86 71.45 -26.27
N TYR A 43 27.33 70.20 -26.38
CA TYR A 43 26.42 69.07 -26.52
C TYR A 43 25.83 68.60 -25.18
N PHE A 44 26.62 68.53 -24.11
CA PHE A 44 26.21 67.86 -22.87
C PHE A 44 25.69 68.81 -21.77
N ASN A 45 25.94 70.12 -21.88
CA ASN A 45 25.58 71.10 -20.85
C ASN A 45 24.67 72.25 -21.34
N SER A 46 24.42 72.37 -22.65
CA SER A 46 23.67 73.50 -23.24
C SER A 46 22.21 73.57 -22.80
N HIS A 47 21.53 72.43 -22.66
CA HIS A 47 20.10 72.38 -22.38
C HIS A 47 19.76 71.31 -21.33
N TRP A 48 18.70 71.51 -20.54
CA TRP A 48 18.31 70.53 -19.52
C TRP A 48 17.94 69.16 -20.12
N VAL A 49 17.39 69.14 -21.35
CA VAL A 49 17.12 67.90 -22.11
C VAL A 49 18.43 67.15 -22.37
N SER A 50 19.49 67.82 -22.78
CA SER A 50 20.80 67.18 -23.00
C SER A 50 21.34 66.54 -21.72
N ARG A 51 21.13 67.21 -20.57
CA ARG A 51 21.53 66.70 -19.25
C ARG A 51 20.74 65.47 -18.83
N LEU A 52 19.42 65.49 -19.05
CA LEU A 52 18.56 64.35 -18.78
C LEU A 52 18.91 63.16 -19.68
N THR A 53 19.06 63.38 -20.99
CA THR A 53 19.43 62.34 -21.96
C THR A 53 20.77 61.69 -21.63
N THR A 54 21.76 62.50 -21.26
CA THR A 54 23.10 62.01 -20.84
C THR A 54 23.01 61.19 -19.56
N THR A 55 22.22 61.64 -18.58
CA THR A 55 22.00 60.90 -17.33
C THR A 55 21.31 59.55 -17.59
N MET A 56 20.29 59.53 -18.44
CA MET A 56 19.62 58.30 -18.85
C MET A 56 20.56 57.36 -19.59
N PHE A 57 21.45 57.87 -20.44
CA PHE A 57 22.50 57.09 -21.08
C PHE A 57 23.42 56.41 -20.06
N PHE A 58 23.90 57.13 -19.05
CA PHE A 58 24.74 56.53 -18.00
C PHE A 58 24.01 55.46 -17.20
N ILE A 59 22.70 55.63 -16.93
CA ILE A 59 21.87 54.61 -16.28
C ILE A 59 21.73 53.36 -17.17
N GLY A 60 21.45 53.54 -18.46
CA GLY A 60 21.38 52.43 -19.42
C GLY A 60 22.72 51.69 -19.55
N ALA A 61 23.82 52.43 -19.68
CA ALA A 61 25.16 51.88 -19.79
C ALA A 61 25.57 51.13 -18.51
N ALA A 62 25.33 51.70 -17.32
CA ALA A 62 25.60 51.04 -16.05
C ALA A 62 24.81 49.73 -15.91
N SER A 63 23.52 49.74 -16.32
CA SER A 63 22.69 48.53 -16.33
C SER A 63 23.28 47.44 -17.23
N LEU A 64 23.79 47.78 -18.42
CA LEU A 64 24.41 46.83 -19.33
C LEU A 64 25.75 46.30 -18.79
N VAL A 65 26.58 47.18 -18.21
CA VAL A 65 27.87 46.79 -17.63
C VAL A 65 27.66 45.84 -16.45
N MET A 66 26.72 46.13 -15.55
CA MET A 66 26.40 45.22 -14.44
C MET A 66 25.91 43.86 -14.94
N ARG A 67 25.07 43.86 -15.99
CA ARG A 67 24.60 42.62 -16.62
C ARG A 67 25.76 41.82 -17.21
N LEU A 68 26.68 42.50 -17.91
CA LEU A 68 27.86 41.87 -18.50
C LEU A 68 28.77 41.27 -17.42
N LEU A 69 29.03 42.00 -16.32
CA LEU A 69 29.79 41.47 -15.19
C LEU A 69 29.12 40.25 -14.58
N TYR A 70 27.79 40.27 -14.41
CA TYR A 70 27.03 39.12 -13.94
C TYR A 70 27.21 37.90 -14.86
N ILE A 71 27.05 38.06 -16.18
CA ILE A 71 27.25 37.00 -17.17
C ILE A 71 28.66 36.41 -17.06
N GLN A 72 29.69 37.25 -16.95
CA GLN A 72 31.08 36.80 -16.83
C GLN A 72 31.34 36.03 -15.52
N THR A 73 30.74 36.46 -14.41
CA THR A 73 30.83 35.70 -13.15
C THR A 73 30.16 34.34 -13.26
N GLN A 74 29.03 34.22 -13.93
CA GLN A 74 28.32 32.95 -14.13
C GLN A 74 29.14 31.99 -15.03
N ARG A 75 29.71 32.52 -16.11
CA ARG A 75 30.51 31.74 -17.06
C ARG A 75 31.75 31.11 -16.41
N HIS A 76 32.36 31.79 -15.43
CA HIS A 76 33.49 31.25 -14.67
C HIS A 76 33.14 29.95 -13.92
N TRP A 77 31.90 29.81 -13.42
CA TRP A 77 31.47 28.64 -12.66
C TRP A 77 31.01 27.47 -13.52
N LEU A 78 30.61 27.74 -14.77
CA LEU A 78 30.13 26.72 -15.72
C LEU A 78 31.17 25.62 -16.01
N GLY A 79 32.46 25.98 -16.04
CA GLY A 79 33.55 25.07 -16.40
C GLY A 79 33.99 24.11 -15.29
N LYS A 80 33.47 24.24 -14.06
CA LYS A 80 33.91 23.40 -12.93
C LYS A 80 33.07 22.12 -12.87
N PRO A 81 33.67 20.94 -12.63
CA PRO A 81 32.91 19.71 -12.38
C PRO A 81 32.19 19.82 -11.03
N LEU A 82 30.86 19.67 -11.02
CA LEU A 82 30.04 19.69 -9.81
C LEU A 82 29.74 18.28 -9.26
N PHE A 83 29.67 17.30 -10.15
CA PHE A 83 29.35 15.91 -9.79
C PHE A 83 30.37 14.96 -10.40
N ASP A 84 30.50 13.79 -9.78
CA ASP A 84 31.24 12.66 -10.35
C ASP A 84 30.49 12.06 -11.54
N ALA A 85 31.20 11.31 -12.38
CA ALA A 85 30.62 10.62 -13.53
C ALA A 85 29.51 9.65 -13.10
N PRO A 86 28.42 9.53 -13.87
CA PRO A 86 27.36 8.58 -13.55
C PRO A 86 27.87 7.12 -13.63
N PRO A 87 27.51 6.24 -12.66
CA PRO A 87 27.85 4.83 -12.70
C PRO A 87 27.20 4.13 -13.91
N ALA A 88 27.86 3.09 -14.41
CA ALA A 88 27.37 2.27 -15.52
C ALA A 88 26.03 1.62 -15.12
N GLY A 89 24.94 2.04 -15.77
CA GLY A 89 23.57 1.61 -15.46
C GLY A 89 22.66 2.67 -14.82
N GLY A 90 23.17 3.88 -14.57
CA GLY A 90 22.39 4.97 -13.98
C GLY A 90 22.28 4.85 -12.45
N GLN A 91 21.90 5.94 -11.80
CA GLN A 91 21.74 6.04 -10.34
C GLN A 91 20.26 5.90 -9.93
N PRO A 92 19.95 5.33 -8.76
CA PRO A 92 18.59 5.33 -8.25
C PRO A 92 18.11 6.78 -7.99
N PRO A 93 16.80 7.08 -8.13
CA PRO A 93 16.25 8.41 -7.88
C PRO A 93 16.52 8.94 -6.46
N GLU A 94 16.70 8.04 -5.48
CA GLU A 94 17.04 8.36 -4.10
C GLU A 94 18.39 9.11 -3.97
N GLU A 95 19.31 8.88 -4.92
CA GLU A 95 20.62 9.54 -4.94
C GLU A 95 20.50 11.06 -5.23
N ALA A 96 19.37 11.50 -5.78
CA ALA A 96 19.10 12.93 -6.00
C ALA A 96 19.16 13.74 -4.69
N ALA A 97 18.79 13.14 -3.55
CA ALA A 97 18.91 13.78 -2.24
C ALA A 97 20.38 14.07 -1.87
N ARG A 98 21.27 13.10 -2.09
CA ARG A 98 22.72 13.27 -1.86
C ARG A 98 23.31 14.33 -2.79
N MET A 99 22.90 14.35 -4.06
CA MET A 99 23.34 15.37 -5.01
C MET A 99 22.87 16.77 -4.60
N LEU A 100 21.63 16.92 -4.09
CA LEU A 100 21.13 18.19 -3.54
C LEU A 100 21.93 18.64 -2.33
N ASP A 101 22.30 17.72 -1.43
CA ASP A 101 23.14 18.04 -0.27
C ASP A 101 24.53 18.53 -0.69
N THR A 102 25.14 17.90 -1.70
CA THR A 102 26.41 18.36 -2.29
C THR A 102 26.30 19.78 -2.85
N LEU A 103 25.21 20.10 -3.56
CA LEU A 103 24.95 21.46 -4.05
C LEU A 103 24.70 22.45 -2.90
N GLY A 104 24.02 22.01 -1.84
CA GLY A 104 23.74 22.80 -0.65
C GLY A 104 24.98 23.12 0.19
N ALA A 105 26.00 22.28 0.13
CA ALA A 105 27.28 22.45 0.83
C ALA A 105 28.24 23.42 0.12
N LEU A 106 27.93 23.87 -1.10
CA LEU A 106 28.74 24.86 -1.82
C LEU A 106 28.71 26.23 -1.11
N PRO A 107 29.82 27.00 -1.17
CA PRO A 107 29.84 28.39 -0.71
C PRO A 107 28.80 29.27 -1.42
N ASP A 108 28.40 30.38 -0.80
CA ASP A 108 27.30 31.24 -1.29
C ASP A 108 27.45 31.66 -2.76
N GLY A 109 28.67 32.00 -3.21
CA GLY A 109 28.94 32.40 -4.60
C GLY A 109 28.52 31.35 -5.66
N PRO A 110 29.13 30.16 -5.69
CA PRO A 110 28.72 29.10 -6.61
C PRO A 110 27.29 28.60 -6.36
N ARG A 111 26.81 28.62 -5.11
CA ARG A 111 25.44 28.21 -4.77
C ARG A 111 24.37 29.08 -5.40
N GLU A 112 24.64 30.38 -5.54
CA GLU A 112 23.76 31.34 -6.21
C GLU A 112 23.89 31.33 -7.75
N SER A 113 24.80 30.51 -8.31
CA SER A 113 24.94 30.40 -9.76
C SER A 113 23.67 29.84 -10.41
N LEU A 114 23.43 30.29 -11.64
CA LEU A 114 22.27 29.87 -12.40
C LEU A 114 22.28 28.35 -12.67
N LEU A 115 23.48 27.81 -12.93
CA LEU A 115 23.71 26.37 -13.08
C LEU A 115 23.26 25.59 -11.84
N VAL A 116 23.75 25.98 -10.65
CA VAL A 116 23.39 25.29 -9.39
C VAL A 116 21.90 25.43 -9.09
N ARG A 117 21.31 26.59 -9.37
CA ARG A 117 19.87 26.81 -9.20
C ARG A 117 19.03 25.91 -10.10
N ARG A 118 19.41 25.76 -11.38
CA ARG A 118 18.75 24.83 -12.33
C ARG A 118 18.91 23.38 -11.89
N LEU A 119 20.14 22.94 -11.60
CA LEU A 119 20.42 21.59 -11.13
C LEU A 119 19.63 21.27 -9.86
N SER A 120 19.61 22.19 -8.89
CA SER A 120 18.83 22.02 -7.66
C SER A 120 17.34 21.91 -7.96
N GLY A 121 16.79 22.77 -8.82
CA GLY A 121 15.37 22.74 -9.19
C GLY A 121 14.96 21.44 -9.90
N ALA A 122 15.85 20.89 -10.73
CA ALA A 122 15.65 19.61 -11.43
C ALA A 122 15.79 18.41 -10.48
N LEU A 123 16.83 18.36 -9.66
CA LEU A 123 17.03 17.30 -8.66
C LEU A 123 15.93 17.29 -7.60
N GLU A 124 15.42 18.46 -7.21
CA GLU A 124 14.28 18.60 -6.31
C GLU A 124 13.00 18.02 -6.91
N HIS A 125 12.85 18.08 -8.24
CA HIS A 125 11.74 17.40 -8.93
C HIS A 125 11.90 15.88 -8.87
N VAL A 126 13.10 15.37 -9.16
CA VAL A 126 13.41 13.93 -9.07
C VAL A 126 13.20 13.40 -7.66
N ARG A 127 13.67 14.12 -6.64
CA ARG A 127 13.49 13.78 -5.22
C ARG A 127 12.02 13.71 -4.84
N ARG A 128 11.22 14.71 -5.22
CA ARG A 128 9.79 14.76 -4.86
C ARG A 128 8.94 13.71 -5.56
N LYS A 129 9.25 13.40 -6.83
CA LYS A 129 8.53 12.41 -7.63
C LYS A 129 9.04 10.98 -7.38
N ASN A 130 10.18 10.84 -6.70
CA ASN A 130 10.95 9.60 -6.56
C ASN A 130 11.20 8.91 -7.93
N GLY A 131 11.54 9.70 -8.94
CA GLY A 131 11.70 9.24 -10.32
C GLY A 131 12.12 10.36 -11.26
N ALA A 132 12.76 10.01 -12.37
CA ALA A 132 13.18 10.95 -13.42
C ALA A 132 12.22 10.98 -14.63
N GLU A 133 11.01 10.45 -14.47
CA GLU A 133 9.93 10.60 -15.45
C GLU A 133 9.61 12.10 -15.63
N ASP A 134 9.47 12.56 -16.88
CA ASP A 134 9.19 13.96 -17.26
C ASP A 134 10.30 14.96 -16.85
N LEU A 135 11.52 14.47 -16.56
CA LEU A 135 12.65 15.35 -16.23
C LEU A 135 12.97 16.32 -17.37
N ASP A 136 12.92 15.86 -18.62
CA ASP A 136 13.15 16.70 -19.81
C ASP A 136 12.13 17.85 -19.90
N ASP A 137 10.86 17.56 -19.60
CA ASP A 137 9.80 18.58 -19.55
C ASP A 137 10.05 19.59 -18.44
N LYS A 138 10.51 19.11 -17.27
CA LYS A 138 10.88 20.00 -16.16
C LYS A 138 12.07 20.88 -16.52
N LEU A 139 13.09 20.35 -17.20
CA LEU A 139 14.26 21.10 -17.64
C LEU A 139 13.86 22.22 -18.62
N ARG A 140 13.07 21.88 -19.64
CA ARG A 140 12.50 22.84 -20.59
C ARG A 140 11.66 23.93 -19.92
N HIS A 141 10.84 23.58 -18.93
CA HIS A 141 10.09 24.58 -18.17
C HIS A 141 11.00 25.52 -17.35
N LEU A 142 12.09 25.00 -16.76
CA LEU A 142 13.08 25.84 -16.08
C LEU A 142 13.82 26.76 -17.07
N GLU A 143 14.04 26.30 -18.29
CA GLU A 143 14.61 27.11 -19.37
C GLU A 143 13.72 28.29 -19.74
N GLU A 144 12.42 28.05 -19.94
CA GLU A 144 11.43 29.09 -20.21
C GLU A 144 11.38 30.15 -19.10
N ILE A 145 11.45 29.71 -17.84
CA ILE A 145 11.49 30.61 -16.69
C ILE A 145 12.73 31.51 -16.74
N ASP A 146 13.90 30.96 -17.03
CA ASP A 146 15.14 31.73 -17.07
C ASP A 146 15.20 32.67 -18.27
N LEU A 147 14.68 32.27 -19.44
CA LEU A 147 14.51 33.16 -20.60
C LEU A 147 13.54 34.31 -20.29
N GLY A 148 12.44 34.03 -19.59
CA GLY A 148 11.51 35.04 -19.11
C GLY A 148 12.17 36.04 -18.16
N ALA A 149 12.96 35.53 -17.20
CA ALA A 149 13.72 36.36 -16.27
C ALA A 149 14.77 37.22 -16.99
N MET A 150 15.48 36.66 -17.98
CA MET A 150 16.41 37.40 -18.84
C MET A 150 15.71 38.56 -19.54
N SER A 151 14.57 38.31 -20.20
CA SER A 151 13.81 39.34 -20.92
C SER A 151 13.35 40.46 -19.98
N SER A 152 12.86 40.10 -18.79
CA SER A 152 12.44 41.04 -17.75
C SER A 152 13.59 41.92 -17.26
N GLY A 153 14.78 41.35 -17.09
CA GLY A 153 15.98 42.10 -16.68
C GLY A 153 16.37 43.23 -17.64
N TYR A 154 15.98 43.16 -18.92
CA TYR A 154 16.26 44.20 -19.92
C TYR A 154 15.21 45.32 -19.96
N ALA A 155 14.15 45.25 -19.14
CA ALA A 155 13.05 46.22 -19.17
C ALA A 155 13.53 47.68 -18.99
N LEU A 156 14.44 47.92 -18.05
CA LEU A 156 14.98 49.27 -17.80
C LEU A 156 15.76 49.81 -19.00
N VAL A 157 16.70 49.02 -19.55
CA VAL A 157 17.50 49.45 -20.70
C VAL A 157 16.61 49.68 -21.92
N ARG A 158 15.59 48.85 -22.12
CA ARG A 158 14.59 49.00 -23.19
C ARG A 158 13.82 50.30 -23.05
N LEU A 159 13.39 50.64 -21.83
CA LEU A 159 12.73 51.91 -21.52
C LEU A 159 13.65 53.09 -21.83
N VAL A 160 14.93 53.03 -21.44
CA VAL A 160 15.91 54.08 -21.71
C VAL A 160 16.15 54.24 -23.22
N ILE A 161 16.39 53.16 -23.95
CA ILE A 161 16.58 53.18 -25.41
C ILE A 161 15.36 53.77 -26.11
N TRP A 162 14.15 53.50 -25.62
CA TRP A 162 12.92 54.07 -26.17
C TRP A 162 12.74 55.55 -25.81
N ALA A 163 13.08 55.96 -24.58
CA ALA A 163 12.88 57.32 -24.10
C ALA A 163 13.91 58.32 -24.64
N VAL A 164 15.16 57.91 -24.86
CA VAL A 164 16.25 58.80 -25.31
C VAL A 164 15.92 59.51 -26.64
N PRO A 165 15.48 58.82 -27.72
CA PRO A 165 15.09 59.48 -28.97
C PRO A 165 13.89 60.42 -28.82
N ILE A 166 12.91 60.06 -27.98
CA ILE A 166 11.73 60.89 -27.70
C ILE A 166 12.15 62.19 -27.00
N LEU A 167 13.09 62.11 -26.04
CA LEU A 167 13.69 63.28 -25.40
C LEU A 167 14.48 64.12 -26.40
N GLY A 168 15.22 63.51 -27.33
CA GLY A 168 15.90 64.21 -28.42
C GLY A 168 14.93 65.03 -29.26
N PHE A 169 13.84 64.40 -29.72
CA PHE A 169 12.77 65.05 -30.47
C PHE A 169 12.11 66.18 -29.66
N LEU A 170 11.83 65.96 -28.37
CA LEU A 170 11.30 67.00 -27.48
C LEU A 170 12.25 68.20 -27.39
N GLY A 171 13.56 67.96 -27.33
CA GLY A 171 14.57 69.01 -27.39
C GLY A 171 14.51 69.81 -28.69
N THR A 172 14.29 69.14 -29.83
CA THR A 172 14.09 69.82 -31.12
C THR A 172 12.82 70.66 -31.16
N VAL A 173 11.70 70.14 -30.66
CA VAL A 173 10.43 70.90 -30.58
C VAL A 173 10.59 72.15 -29.73
N ILE A 174 11.22 72.03 -28.56
CA ILE A 174 11.48 73.16 -27.66
C ILE A 174 12.42 74.18 -28.34
N GLY A 175 13.54 73.73 -28.91
CA GLY A 175 14.50 74.64 -29.54
C GLY A 175 13.94 75.39 -30.74
N ILE A 176 13.13 74.74 -31.58
CA ILE A 176 12.41 75.39 -32.70
C ILE A 176 11.36 76.37 -32.19
N THR A 177 10.62 76.01 -31.14
CA THR A 177 9.58 76.89 -30.57
C THR A 177 10.19 78.17 -29.99
N ILE A 178 11.32 78.06 -29.28
CA ILE A 178 12.07 79.23 -28.78
C ILE A 178 12.58 80.06 -29.95
N ALA A 179 13.16 79.42 -30.98
CA ALA A 179 13.64 80.13 -32.16
C ALA A 179 12.52 80.92 -32.87
N ILE A 180 11.32 80.37 -32.97
CA ILE A 180 10.17 81.04 -33.59
C ILE A 180 9.63 82.17 -32.71
N ALA A 181 9.54 81.95 -31.39
CA ALA A 181 9.03 82.94 -30.44
C ALA A 181 9.86 84.23 -30.40
N GLU A 182 11.17 84.13 -30.65
CA GLU A 182 12.10 85.27 -30.60
C GLU A 182 12.22 86.04 -31.93
N LEU A 183 11.45 85.67 -32.96
CA LEU A 183 11.41 86.39 -34.23
C LEU A 183 10.68 87.73 -34.07
N ASN A 184 11.43 88.78 -33.71
CA ASN A 184 10.93 90.15 -33.76
C ASN A 184 11.22 90.79 -35.15
N PRO A 185 10.19 91.19 -35.93
CA PRO A 185 10.36 91.84 -37.23
C PRO A 185 11.08 93.19 -37.17
N GLU A 186 11.06 93.85 -36.01
CA GLU A 186 11.56 95.22 -35.82
C GLU A 186 13.08 95.28 -35.58
N TYR A 187 13.67 94.18 -35.11
CA TYR A 187 15.11 94.04 -34.82
C TYR A 187 15.70 92.76 -35.44
N LEU A 188 15.49 92.60 -36.76
CA LEU A 188 15.88 91.40 -37.54
C LEU A 188 17.34 90.95 -37.33
N LYS A 189 18.29 91.88 -37.18
CA LYS A 189 19.71 91.53 -37.03
C LYS A 189 20.00 90.84 -35.68
N ASP A 190 19.34 91.27 -34.61
CA ASP A 190 19.49 90.70 -33.28
C ASP A 190 18.66 89.42 -33.13
N SER A 191 17.44 89.39 -33.70
CA SER A 191 16.59 88.19 -33.68
C SER A 191 17.18 87.02 -34.48
N LEU A 192 17.92 87.26 -35.58
CA LEU A 192 18.62 86.20 -36.33
C LEU A 192 19.66 85.45 -35.49
N THR A 193 20.35 86.14 -34.57
CA THR A 193 21.36 85.49 -33.70
C THR A 193 20.66 84.55 -32.71
N THR A 194 19.57 85.00 -32.09
CA THR A 194 18.81 84.18 -31.13
C THR A 194 18.07 83.02 -31.80
N VAL A 195 17.51 83.23 -32.99
CA VAL A 195 16.92 82.17 -33.83
C VAL A 195 17.97 81.10 -34.17
N THR A 196 19.17 81.51 -34.57
CA THR A 196 20.26 80.58 -34.89
C THR A 196 20.69 79.76 -33.66
N ALA A 197 20.70 80.37 -32.47
CA ALA A 197 20.99 79.67 -31.21
C ALA A 197 19.90 78.66 -30.82
N GLY A 198 18.61 79.03 -30.97
CA GLY A 198 17.49 78.12 -30.70
C GLY A 198 17.45 76.93 -31.65
N LEU A 199 17.69 77.17 -32.95
CA LEU A 199 17.80 76.12 -33.96
C LEU A 199 19.04 75.23 -33.75
N GLY A 200 20.17 75.82 -33.34
CA GLY A 200 21.37 75.08 -32.96
C GLY A 200 21.10 74.13 -31.80
N THR A 201 20.43 74.61 -30.75
CA THR A 201 20.01 73.79 -29.61
C THR A 201 19.09 72.65 -30.05
N ALA A 202 18.13 72.93 -30.93
CA ALA A 202 17.19 71.95 -31.46
C ALA A 202 17.89 70.80 -32.20
N PHE A 203 18.87 71.10 -33.04
CA PHE A 203 19.64 70.09 -33.76
C PHE A 203 20.61 69.34 -32.84
N ASP A 204 21.27 70.05 -31.92
CA ASP A 204 22.25 69.44 -31.02
C ASP A 204 21.61 68.42 -30.07
N THR A 205 20.41 68.68 -29.55
CA THR A 205 19.71 67.73 -28.67
C THR A 205 19.31 66.44 -29.38
N THR A 206 18.90 66.52 -30.65
CA THR A 206 18.56 65.33 -31.44
C THR A 206 19.80 64.56 -31.87
N ALA A 207 20.84 65.27 -32.34
CA ALA A 207 22.10 64.65 -32.69
C ALA A 207 22.71 63.91 -31.49
N LEU A 208 22.70 64.52 -30.29
CA LEU A 208 23.16 63.88 -29.07
C LEU A 208 22.32 62.64 -28.72
N ALA A 209 20.99 62.75 -28.75
CA ALA A 209 20.11 61.64 -28.39
C ALA A 209 20.35 60.42 -29.28
N LEU A 210 20.47 60.62 -30.59
CA LEU A 210 20.78 59.53 -31.54
C LEU A 210 22.19 58.97 -31.32
N ALA A 211 23.18 59.84 -31.12
CA ALA A 211 24.56 59.45 -30.87
C ALA A 211 24.72 58.64 -29.57
N LEU A 212 23.91 58.90 -28.54
CA LEU A 212 23.90 58.13 -27.29
C LEU A 212 23.01 56.87 -27.37
N SER A 213 21.90 56.91 -28.11
CA SER A 213 20.99 55.76 -28.23
C SER A 213 21.59 54.62 -29.06
N MET A 214 22.34 54.94 -30.12
CA MET A 214 22.85 53.93 -31.04
C MET A 214 23.86 52.98 -30.38
N PRO A 215 24.89 53.47 -29.64
CA PRO A 215 25.77 52.61 -28.86
C PRO A 215 25.03 51.81 -27.78
N LEU A 216 24.02 52.42 -27.15
CA LEU A 216 23.25 51.73 -26.11
C LEU A 216 22.41 50.57 -26.69
N MET A 217 21.83 50.76 -27.87
CA MET A 217 21.09 49.73 -28.59
C MET A 217 22.02 48.59 -29.04
N PHE A 218 23.17 48.92 -29.60
CA PHE A 218 24.17 47.93 -30.00
C PHE A 218 24.73 47.16 -28.79
N GLY A 219 25.03 47.88 -27.70
CA GLY A 219 25.47 47.29 -26.44
C GLY A 219 24.41 46.35 -25.85
N LYS A 220 23.13 46.74 -25.87
CA LYS A 220 22.03 45.88 -25.43
C LYS A 220 21.98 44.60 -26.26
N PHE A 221 22.04 44.71 -27.59
CA PHE A 221 22.03 43.56 -28.49
C PHE A 221 23.21 42.61 -28.22
N ALA A 222 24.43 43.13 -28.06
CA ALA A 222 25.61 42.31 -27.80
C ALA A 222 25.53 41.58 -26.44
N VAL A 223 25.10 42.28 -25.38
CA VAL A 223 24.99 41.69 -24.04
C VAL A 223 23.85 40.67 -23.98
N GLU A 224 22.70 40.96 -24.59
CA GLU A 224 21.56 40.04 -24.69
C GLU A 224 21.95 38.76 -25.42
N ARG A 225 22.67 38.89 -26.55
CA ARG A 225 23.19 37.73 -27.28
C ARG A 225 24.15 36.88 -26.45
N HIS A 226 25.06 37.50 -25.70
CA HIS A 226 25.97 36.75 -24.82
C HIS A 226 25.26 36.08 -23.63
N GLU A 227 24.18 36.68 -23.12
CA GLU A 227 23.36 36.07 -22.08
C GLU A 227 22.58 34.86 -22.62
N GLU A 228 22.01 34.96 -23.82
CA GLU A 228 21.36 33.84 -24.52
C GLU A 228 22.35 32.68 -24.77
N GLU A 229 23.55 32.99 -25.25
CA GLU A 229 24.62 31.99 -25.44
C GLU A 229 24.96 31.29 -24.11
N LEU A 230 25.11 32.04 -23.01
CA LEU A 230 25.35 31.47 -21.67
C LEU A 230 24.18 30.58 -21.21
N LEU A 231 22.93 30.98 -21.43
CA LEU A 231 21.76 30.16 -21.05
C LEU A 231 21.73 28.84 -21.81
N ASN A 232 22.05 28.84 -23.10
CA ASN A 232 22.14 27.64 -23.92
C ASN A 232 23.30 26.72 -23.48
N GLU A 233 24.45 27.31 -23.12
CA GLU A 233 25.59 26.57 -22.57
C GLU A 233 25.21 25.90 -21.23
N ILE A 234 24.50 26.62 -20.35
CA ILE A 234 23.97 26.09 -19.08
C ILE A 234 22.97 24.96 -19.35
N ASP A 235 22.03 25.14 -20.27
CA ASP A 235 21.04 24.12 -20.59
C ASP A 235 21.68 22.83 -21.07
N SER A 236 22.62 22.95 -22.03
CA SER A 236 23.39 21.82 -22.54
C SER A 236 24.15 21.12 -21.43
N ARG A 237 24.74 21.88 -20.49
CA ARG A 237 25.47 21.31 -19.35
C ARG A 237 24.55 20.60 -18.37
N VAL A 238 23.40 21.18 -18.02
CA VAL A 238 22.42 20.58 -17.13
C VAL A 238 21.86 19.29 -17.73
N SER A 239 21.51 19.33 -19.02
CA SER A 239 21.03 18.17 -19.76
C SER A 239 22.08 17.07 -19.81
N ALA A 240 23.35 17.39 -20.10
CA ALA A 240 24.43 16.41 -20.08
C ALA A 240 24.66 15.77 -18.71
N GLU A 241 24.42 16.50 -17.62
CA GLU A 241 24.60 15.99 -16.24
C GLU A 241 23.41 15.18 -15.73
N LEU A 242 22.19 15.46 -16.16
CA LEU A 242 20.97 14.88 -15.57
C LEU A 242 20.21 13.93 -16.50
N VAL A 243 20.21 14.18 -17.82
CA VAL A 243 19.50 13.33 -18.78
C VAL A 243 20.19 11.98 -18.86
N GLY A 244 19.42 10.91 -18.65
CA GLY A 244 19.94 9.54 -18.62
C GLY A 244 20.78 9.19 -17.38
N ARG A 245 20.95 10.10 -16.42
CA ARG A 245 21.70 9.83 -15.17
C ARG A 245 20.94 8.93 -14.21
N PHE A 246 19.62 9.12 -14.10
CA PHE A 246 18.77 8.35 -13.19
C PHE A 246 18.14 7.16 -13.86
N GLN A 247 18.00 6.06 -13.13
CA GLN A 247 17.27 4.89 -13.57
C GLN A 247 15.78 5.23 -13.72
N VAL A 248 15.28 5.20 -14.96
CA VAL A 248 13.86 5.35 -15.25
C VAL A 248 13.24 3.96 -15.24
N TYR A 249 12.58 3.61 -14.14
CA TYR A 249 11.81 2.36 -14.05
C TYR A 249 10.51 2.50 -14.85
N GLY A 250 10.57 2.08 -16.12
CA GLY A 250 9.43 2.10 -17.04
C GLY A 250 9.20 3.49 -17.63
N ALA A 251 9.80 3.74 -18.80
CA ALA A 251 9.56 4.97 -19.56
C ALA A 251 8.06 5.11 -19.87
N THR A 252 7.47 6.20 -19.39
CA THR A 252 6.07 6.62 -19.59
C THR A 252 5.69 6.87 -21.05
N THR A 253 6.66 6.82 -21.97
CA THR A 253 6.49 7.18 -23.38
C THR A 253 6.02 6.02 -24.27
N ASP A 254 5.88 4.80 -23.73
CA ASP A 254 5.25 3.69 -24.47
C ASP A 254 3.81 3.47 -23.95
N PRO A 255 2.77 3.86 -24.73
CA PRO A 255 1.36 3.69 -24.34
C PRO A 255 1.02 2.27 -23.91
N ASN A 256 1.76 1.28 -24.42
CA ASN A 256 1.59 -0.13 -24.14
C ASN A 256 2.14 -0.54 -22.77
N VAL A 257 3.21 0.11 -22.29
CA VAL A 257 3.78 -0.20 -20.97
C VAL A 257 2.93 0.44 -19.86
N ALA A 258 2.40 1.64 -20.10
CA ALA A 258 1.49 2.30 -19.16
C ALA A 258 0.12 1.59 -19.03
N SER A 259 -0.37 0.96 -20.11
CA SER A 259 -1.58 0.14 -20.05
C SER A 259 -1.32 -1.18 -19.33
N ILE A 260 -0.19 -1.86 -19.61
CA ILE A 260 0.21 -3.09 -18.92
C ILE A 260 0.42 -2.85 -17.42
N ARG A 261 1.05 -1.73 -17.01
CA ARG A 261 1.22 -1.37 -15.58
C ARG A 261 -0.11 -1.14 -14.89
N ARG A 262 -1.02 -0.37 -15.50
CA ARG A 262 -2.38 -0.16 -14.96
C ARG A 262 -3.17 -1.46 -14.84
N MET A 263 -3.05 -2.33 -15.84
CA MET A 263 -3.70 -3.64 -15.84
C MET A 263 -3.12 -4.54 -14.74
N SER A 264 -1.79 -4.54 -14.58
CA SER A 264 -1.10 -5.28 -13.50
C SER A 264 -1.50 -4.77 -12.12
N GLU A 265 -1.52 -3.46 -11.89
CA GLU A 265 -1.98 -2.89 -10.61
C GLU A 265 -3.46 -3.17 -10.33
N GLN A 266 -4.30 -3.25 -11.36
CA GLN A 266 -5.70 -3.66 -11.19
C GLN A 266 -5.82 -5.14 -10.85
N VAL A 267 -5.01 -6.01 -11.48
CA VAL A 267 -4.96 -7.44 -11.16
C VAL A 267 -4.46 -7.65 -9.73
N VAL A 268 -3.40 -6.96 -9.31
CA VAL A 268 -2.88 -7.05 -7.93
C VAL A 268 -3.94 -6.60 -6.93
N ARG A 269 -4.59 -5.46 -7.14
CA ARG A 269 -5.68 -5.00 -6.26
C ARG A 269 -6.87 -5.97 -6.24
N ALA A 270 -7.22 -6.56 -7.38
CA ALA A 270 -8.30 -7.55 -7.45
C ALA A 270 -7.94 -8.83 -6.67
N VAL A 271 -6.68 -9.28 -6.77
CA VAL A 271 -6.16 -10.44 -6.03
C VAL A 271 -6.12 -10.15 -4.52
N GLU A 272 -5.69 -8.96 -4.09
CA GLU A 272 -5.70 -8.57 -2.67
C GLU A 272 -7.12 -8.54 -2.10
N VAL A 273 -8.07 -7.92 -2.82
CA VAL A 273 -9.48 -7.87 -2.41
C VAL A 273 -10.12 -9.26 -2.38
N MET A 274 -9.78 -10.11 -3.35
CA MET A 274 -10.27 -11.48 -3.41
C MET A 274 -9.70 -12.35 -2.28
N ALA A 275 -8.40 -12.23 -2.00
CA ALA A 275 -7.74 -12.95 -0.91
C ALA A 275 -8.31 -12.53 0.46
N ALA A 276 -8.55 -11.24 0.66
CA ALA A 276 -9.22 -10.74 1.86
C ALA A 276 -10.64 -11.32 2.02
N ARG A 277 -11.43 -11.33 0.94
CA ARG A 277 -12.77 -11.95 0.95
C ARG A 277 -12.74 -13.45 1.21
N GLN A 278 -11.78 -14.18 0.63
CA GLN A 278 -11.62 -15.61 0.90
C GLN A 278 -11.25 -15.87 2.36
N ALA A 279 -10.37 -15.07 2.95
CA ALA A 279 -10.00 -15.18 4.36
C ALA A 279 -11.20 -14.92 5.29
N ASP A 280 -12.02 -13.91 5.00
CA ASP A 280 -13.23 -13.61 5.75
C ASP A 280 -14.27 -14.73 5.66
N LEU A 281 -14.49 -15.28 4.45
CA LEU A 281 -15.41 -16.40 4.26
C LEU A 281 -14.93 -17.67 4.98
N TRP A 282 -13.64 -18.00 4.90
CA TRP A 282 -13.06 -19.13 5.65
C TRP A 282 -13.22 -18.96 7.16
N LYS A 283 -12.94 -17.75 7.67
CA LYS A 283 -13.12 -17.46 9.09
C LYS A 283 -14.57 -17.68 9.52
N SER A 284 -15.53 -17.17 8.74
CA SER A 284 -16.96 -17.35 9.00
C SER A 284 -17.35 -18.84 9.02
N THR A 285 -16.89 -19.62 8.04
CA THR A 285 -17.22 -21.06 7.98
C THR A 285 -16.59 -21.83 9.14
N ILE A 286 -15.34 -21.53 9.50
CA ILE A 286 -14.66 -22.18 10.64
C ILE A 286 -15.38 -21.84 11.95
N ASP A 287 -15.75 -20.57 12.16
CA ASP A 287 -16.46 -20.14 13.37
C ASP A 287 -17.84 -20.83 13.47
N GLU A 288 -18.58 -20.90 12.37
CA GLU A 288 -19.89 -21.59 12.33
C GLU A 288 -19.77 -23.09 12.59
N THR A 289 -18.73 -23.73 12.02
CA THR A 289 -18.46 -25.17 12.23
C THR A 289 -18.02 -25.46 13.67
N ASN A 290 -17.16 -24.62 14.25
CA ASN A 290 -16.75 -24.74 15.65
C ASN A 290 -17.94 -24.56 16.60
N GLN A 291 -18.83 -23.62 16.30
CA GLN A 291 -20.01 -23.37 17.12
C GLN A 291 -20.98 -24.57 17.06
N GLN A 292 -21.23 -25.12 15.87
CA GLN A 292 -22.03 -26.35 15.73
C GLN A 292 -21.39 -27.54 16.45
N TRP A 293 -20.06 -27.69 16.35
CA TRP A 293 -19.36 -28.80 16.99
C TRP A 293 -19.40 -28.70 18.52
N SER A 294 -19.23 -27.50 19.09
CA SER A 294 -19.37 -27.25 20.52
C SER A 294 -20.75 -27.64 21.03
N VAL A 295 -21.81 -27.25 20.32
CA VAL A 295 -23.20 -27.59 20.70
C VAL A 295 -23.44 -29.09 20.67
N VAL A 296 -22.93 -29.79 19.66
CA VAL A 296 -23.07 -31.25 19.55
C VAL A 296 -22.29 -31.97 20.66
N VAL A 297 -21.07 -31.53 20.97
CA VAL A 297 -20.25 -32.11 22.05
C VAL A 297 -20.90 -31.91 23.42
N GLU A 298 -21.43 -30.71 23.68
CA GLU A 298 -22.10 -30.40 24.95
C GLU A 298 -23.39 -31.22 25.12
N ALA A 299 -24.22 -31.30 24.08
CA ALA A 299 -25.44 -32.12 24.09
C ALA A 299 -25.14 -33.62 24.27
N THR A 300 -24.07 -34.11 23.63
CA THR A 300 -23.63 -35.51 23.77
C THR A 300 -23.11 -35.79 25.18
N GLY A 301 -22.31 -34.88 25.74
CA GLY A 301 -21.80 -34.99 27.11
C GLY A 301 -22.90 -35.00 28.16
N ALA A 302 -23.91 -34.13 28.01
CA ALA A 302 -25.08 -34.10 28.89
C ALA A 302 -25.88 -35.41 28.82
N THR A 303 -26.14 -35.91 27.61
CA THR A 303 -26.92 -37.15 27.40
C THR A 303 -26.18 -38.39 27.92
N LEU A 304 -24.86 -38.46 27.73
CA LEU A 304 -24.03 -39.56 28.25
C LEU A 304 -24.01 -39.57 29.77
N THR A 305 -23.85 -38.39 30.38
CA THR A 305 -23.86 -38.25 31.85
C THR A 305 -25.21 -38.67 32.43
N ASP A 306 -26.31 -38.25 31.80
CA ASP A 306 -27.66 -38.59 32.25
C ASP A 306 -27.98 -40.09 32.12
N SER A 307 -27.61 -40.70 30.98
CA SER A 307 -27.84 -42.13 30.75
C SER A 307 -27.00 -43.02 31.68
N ILE A 308 -25.72 -42.70 31.90
CA ILE A 308 -24.86 -43.41 32.87
C ILE A 308 -25.37 -43.21 34.30
N SER A 309 -25.68 -41.96 34.69
CA SER A 309 -26.17 -41.67 36.05
C SER A 309 -27.49 -42.37 36.34
N THR A 310 -28.40 -42.42 35.37
CA THR A 310 -29.71 -43.06 35.51
C THR A 310 -29.59 -44.58 35.52
N GLY A 311 -28.76 -45.15 34.65
CA GLY A 311 -28.47 -46.58 34.61
C GLY A 311 -27.84 -47.10 35.91
N LEU A 312 -26.81 -46.43 36.42
CA LEU A 312 -26.14 -46.79 37.68
C LEU A 312 -27.07 -46.66 38.88
N ARG A 313 -27.84 -45.55 38.99
CA ARG A 313 -28.81 -45.36 40.08
C ARG A 313 -29.85 -46.48 40.09
N LYS A 314 -30.39 -46.83 38.94
CA LYS A 314 -31.40 -47.89 38.82
C LYS A 314 -30.82 -49.25 39.22
N SER A 315 -29.66 -49.61 38.69
CA SER A 315 -28.98 -50.88 39.01
C SER A 315 -28.63 -51.02 40.49
N LEU A 316 -28.07 -49.98 41.12
CA LEU A 316 -27.77 -49.98 42.56
C LEU A 316 -29.05 -50.07 43.42
N ALA A 317 -30.13 -49.41 43.01
CA ALA A 317 -31.41 -49.46 43.72
C ALA A 317 -32.11 -50.83 43.59
N ASP A 318 -31.95 -51.52 42.46
CA ASP A 318 -32.43 -52.88 42.26
C ASP A 318 -31.59 -53.87 43.09
N HIS A 319 -30.26 -53.71 43.12
CA HIS A 319 -29.36 -54.55 43.92
C HIS A 319 -29.58 -54.42 45.43
N ALA A 320 -29.76 -53.19 45.93
CA ALA A 320 -30.06 -52.94 47.34
C ALA A 320 -31.39 -53.58 47.78
N ARG A 321 -32.41 -53.57 46.90
CA ARG A 321 -33.68 -54.28 47.16
C ARG A 321 -33.52 -55.78 47.19
N GLY A 322 -32.73 -56.35 46.27
CA GLY A 322 -32.44 -57.79 46.25
C GLY A 322 -31.75 -58.26 47.54
N LEU A 323 -30.75 -57.52 48.01
CA LEU A 323 -30.06 -57.82 49.28
C LEU A 323 -31.00 -57.77 50.50
N ASN A 324 -31.83 -56.73 50.62
CA ASN A 324 -32.77 -56.63 51.73
C ASN A 324 -33.79 -57.78 51.74
N MET A 325 -34.36 -58.14 50.58
CA MET A 325 -35.27 -59.27 50.49
C MET A 325 -34.60 -60.60 50.86
N GLY A 326 -33.35 -60.81 50.43
CA GLY A 326 -32.58 -62.01 50.78
C GLY A 326 -32.30 -62.11 52.29
N VAL A 327 -31.94 -60.99 52.93
CA VAL A 327 -31.69 -60.93 54.38
C VAL A 327 -32.98 -61.15 55.18
N GLU A 328 -34.11 -60.59 54.75
CA GLU A 328 -35.41 -60.80 55.40
C GLU A 328 -35.86 -62.27 55.33
N GLN A 329 -35.67 -62.94 54.19
CA GLN A 329 -35.99 -64.37 54.06
C GLN A 329 -35.08 -65.26 54.92
N GLN A 330 -33.79 -64.90 55.05
CA GLN A 330 -32.85 -65.58 55.93
C GLN A 330 -33.26 -65.48 57.40
N LEU A 331 -33.60 -64.27 57.86
CA LEU A 331 -34.07 -64.03 59.23
C LEU A 331 -35.36 -64.80 59.54
N ALA A 332 -36.28 -64.89 58.58
CA ALA A 332 -37.52 -65.66 58.73
C ALA A 332 -37.26 -67.15 58.92
N LYS A 333 -36.39 -67.75 58.11
CA LYS A 333 -36.03 -69.19 58.22
C LYS A 333 -35.28 -69.50 59.51
N LEU A 334 -34.37 -68.62 59.94
CA LEU A 334 -33.64 -68.76 61.21
C LEU A 334 -34.59 -68.74 62.42
N ASN A 335 -35.57 -67.84 62.40
CA ASN A 335 -36.57 -67.74 63.46
C ASN A 335 -37.49 -68.98 63.52
N GLU A 336 -37.82 -69.56 62.37
CA GLU A 336 -38.58 -70.81 62.29
C GLU A 336 -37.79 -71.99 62.88
N SER A 337 -36.51 -72.14 62.50
CA SER A 337 -35.62 -73.19 63.01
C SER A 337 -35.40 -73.08 64.53
N LEU A 338 -35.18 -71.88 65.06
CA LEU A 338 -35.09 -71.61 66.51
C LEU A 338 -36.39 -71.96 67.26
N GLY A 339 -37.55 -71.69 66.63
CA GLY A 339 -38.85 -72.07 67.19
C GLY A 339 -39.03 -73.58 67.33
N VAL A 340 -38.61 -74.35 66.31
CA VAL A 340 -38.63 -75.82 66.35
C VAL A 340 -37.69 -76.36 67.43
N GLN A 341 -36.51 -75.75 67.59
CA GLN A 341 -35.52 -76.15 68.60
C GLN A 341 -36.01 -75.91 70.04
N SER A 342 -36.69 -74.78 70.30
CA SER A 342 -37.29 -74.50 71.61
C SER A 342 -38.34 -75.54 72.00
N LEU A 343 -39.14 -76.02 71.04
CA LEU A 343 -40.17 -77.02 71.29
C LEU A 343 -39.58 -78.41 71.61
N THR A 344 -38.48 -78.78 70.96
CA THR A 344 -37.81 -80.07 71.20
C THR A 344 -37.11 -80.10 72.56
N VAL A 345 -36.47 -79.00 72.97
CA VAL A 345 -35.87 -78.87 74.31
C VAL A 345 -36.94 -78.90 75.41
N GLN A 346 -38.09 -78.23 75.18
CA GLN A 346 -39.22 -78.26 76.12
C GLN A 346 -39.73 -79.70 76.35
N ALA A 347 -39.87 -80.49 75.27
CA ALA A 347 -40.32 -81.87 75.35
C ALA A 347 -39.33 -82.77 76.13
N ALA A 348 -38.02 -82.56 75.94
CA ALA A 348 -36.99 -83.30 76.68
C ALA A 348 -37.00 -82.99 78.19
N ILE A 349 -37.31 -81.74 78.58
CA ILE A 349 -37.43 -81.33 79.99
C ILE A 349 -38.67 -81.97 80.64
N GLU A 350 -39.79 -82.06 79.92
CA GLU A 350 -41.00 -82.76 80.39
C GLU A 350 -40.77 -84.26 80.61
N GLU A 351 -40.02 -84.91 79.72
CA GLU A 351 -39.63 -86.32 79.85
C GLU A 351 -38.72 -86.55 81.08
N GLN A 352 -37.80 -85.62 81.34
CA GLN A 352 -36.92 -85.67 82.52
C GLN A 352 -37.70 -85.48 83.83
N ALA A 353 -38.69 -84.59 83.86
CA ALA A 353 -39.57 -84.39 85.02
C ALA A 353 -40.46 -85.62 85.30
N ALA A 354 -40.93 -86.31 84.26
CA ALA A 354 -41.68 -87.55 84.40
C ALA A 354 -40.84 -88.67 85.03
N SER A 355 -39.57 -88.80 84.63
CA SER A 355 -38.63 -89.80 85.18
C SER A 355 -38.31 -89.58 86.67
N LEU A 356 -38.19 -88.32 87.11
CA LEU A 356 -37.95 -87.94 88.52
C LEU A 356 -39.19 -88.20 89.40
N SER A 357 -40.40 -88.08 88.86
CA SER A 357 -41.64 -88.42 89.57
C SER A 357 -41.81 -89.95 89.75
N ALA A 358 -41.32 -90.75 88.80
CA ALA A 358 -41.34 -92.20 88.88
C ALA A 358 -40.34 -92.73 89.93
N LEU A 359 -39.16 -92.12 90.04
CA LEU A 359 -38.15 -92.41 91.06
C LEU A 359 -38.63 -92.14 92.50
N THR A 360 -39.33 -91.02 92.70
CA THR A 360 -39.86 -90.64 94.02
C THR A 360 -41.03 -91.51 94.46
N SER A 361 -41.85 -91.97 93.51
CA SER A 361 -42.96 -92.90 93.77
C SER A 361 -42.48 -94.32 94.09
N GLY A 362 -41.38 -94.79 93.48
CA GLY A 362 -40.79 -96.11 93.77
C GLY A 362 -40.11 -96.20 95.15
N CYS A 363 -39.51 -95.09 95.62
CA CYS A 363 -38.81 -95.02 96.91
C CYS A 363 -39.76 -95.13 98.12
N LEU A 364 -41.00 -94.65 98.01
CA LEU A 364 -41.97 -94.65 99.10
C LEU A 364 -42.63 -96.02 99.35
N GLU A 365 -42.74 -96.87 98.32
CA GLU A 365 -43.35 -98.20 98.46
C GLU A 365 -42.33 -99.26 98.96
N GLN A 366 -41.06 -99.13 98.58
CA GLN A 366 -39.99 -100.07 99.00
C GLN A 366 -39.59 -99.96 100.47
N LEU A 367 -39.77 -98.79 101.10
CA LEU A 367 -39.46 -98.57 102.52
C LEU A 367 -40.49 -99.18 103.49
N ARG A 368 -41.65 -99.62 102.99
CA ARG A 368 -42.72 -100.22 103.80
C ARG A 368 -42.62 -101.74 103.89
N MET A 369 -41.97 -102.39 102.94
CA MET A 369 -41.77 -103.85 102.89
C MET A 369 -40.39 -104.23 103.45
N SER A 370 -40.33 -104.11 104.78
CA SER A 370 -39.24 -104.47 105.68
C SER A 370 -38.88 -105.96 105.69
N ALA A 371 -37.56 -106.18 105.75
CA ALA A 371 -36.81 -107.25 106.40
C ALA A 371 -37.04 -108.71 105.98
N GLU A 372 -36.24 -109.18 105.02
CA GLU A 372 -35.19 -110.18 105.29
C GLU A 372 -34.32 -110.38 104.05
N GLY A 373 -33.00 -110.24 104.24
CA GLY A 373 -31.97 -110.50 103.23
C GLY A 373 -31.70 -109.30 102.31
N HIS A 374 -30.49 -108.76 102.37
CA HIS A 374 -29.54 -108.74 101.23
C HIS A 374 -28.36 -107.82 101.56
N ALA A 375 -27.25 -108.44 101.97
CA ALA A 375 -25.90 -107.89 101.86
C ALA A 375 -25.36 -107.95 100.40
N ASP A 376 -26.19 -108.35 99.44
CA ASP A 376 -25.84 -108.54 98.01
C ASP A 376 -26.37 -107.41 97.09
N ARG A 377 -27.11 -106.42 97.63
CA ARG A 377 -27.74 -105.35 96.83
C ARG A 377 -27.01 -104.01 96.83
N LEU A 378 -26.00 -103.84 97.69
CA LEU A 378 -25.25 -102.58 97.79
C LEU A 378 -24.21 -102.40 96.68
N THR A 379 -23.73 -103.48 96.06
CA THR A 379 -22.80 -103.44 94.92
C THR A 379 -23.52 -103.27 93.58
N THR A 380 -24.70 -103.87 93.41
CA THR A 380 -25.46 -103.81 92.13
C THR A 380 -26.13 -102.45 91.89
N GLY A 381 -26.63 -101.79 92.95
CA GLY A 381 -27.30 -100.48 92.82
C GLY A 381 -26.36 -99.32 92.49
N ALA A 382 -25.07 -99.44 92.82
CA ALA A 382 -24.06 -98.43 92.47
C ALA A 382 -23.63 -98.52 90.99
N ASP A 383 -23.56 -99.73 90.42
CA ASP A 383 -23.23 -99.94 89.01
C ASP A 383 -24.38 -99.55 88.06
N GLU A 384 -25.64 -99.76 88.44
CA GLU A 384 -26.81 -99.35 87.63
C GLU A 384 -26.97 -97.83 87.55
N MET A 385 -26.68 -97.10 88.63
CA MET A 385 -26.77 -95.63 88.65
C MET A 385 -25.66 -94.97 87.80
N ILE A 386 -24.44 -95.50 87.83
CA ILE A 386 -23.32 -95.02 87.00
C ILE A 386 -23.56 -95.38 85.52
N GLY A 387 -24.13 -96.55 85.23
CA GLY A 387 -24.53 -96.96 83.87
C GLY A 387 -25.62 -96.09 83.26
N GLY A 388 -26.64 -95.71 84.05
CA GLY A 388 -27.73 -94.83 83.61
C GLY A 388 -27.26 -93.41 83.29
N LEU A 389 -26.41 -92.83 84.16
CA LEU A 389 -25.82 -91.49 83.93
C LEU A 389 -24.91 -91.45 82.71
N ARG A 390 -24.11 -92.49 82.50
CA ARG A 390 -23.23 -92.60 81.32
C ARG A 390 -24.03 -92.69 80.01
N THR A 391 -25.05 -93.55 79.98
CA THR A 391 -25.90 -93.72 78.79
C THR A 391 -26.69 -92.44 78.48
N GLY A 392 -27.16 -91.71 79.50
CA GLY A 392 -27.87 -90.43 79.32
C GLY A 392 -26.97 -89.31 78.78
N LEU A 393 -25.73 -89.22 79.28
CA LEU A 393 -24.73 -88.26 78.77
C LEU A 393 -24.28 -88.60 77.34
N GLU A 394 -24.11 -89.88 77.00
CA GLU A 394 -23.81 -90.33 75.63
C GLU A 394 -24.97 -89.96 74.67
N ARG A 395 -26.23 -90.12 75.08
CA ARG A 395 -27.40 -89.77 74.28
C ARG A 395 -27.55 -88.27 74.05
N MET A 396 -27.28 -87.44 75.07
CA MET A 396 -27.34 -85.98 74.94
C MET A 396 -26.20 -85.45 74.07
N ALA A 397 -25.00 -86.05 74.15
CA ALA A 397 -23.89 -85.72 73.28
C ALA A 397 -24.15 -86.10 71.82
N GLU A 398 -24.76 -87.27 71.55
CA GLU A 398 -25.20 -87.67 70.20
C GLU A 398 -26.18 -86.66 69.62
N LEU A 399 -27.24 -86.29 70.35
CA LEU A 399 -28.25 -85.33 69.86
C LEU A 399 -27.68 -83.93 69.64
N LEU A 400 -26.72 -83.48 70.46
CA LEU A 400 -26.03 -82.20 70.26
C LEU A 400 -25.15 -82.21 69.01
N VAL A 401 -24.44 -83.31 68.75
CA VAL A 401 -23.62 -83.47 67.55
C VAL A 401 -24.51 -83.52 66.31
N GLU A 402 -25.64 -84.23 66.37
CA GLU A 402 -26.60 -84.33 65.26
C GLU A 402 -27.23 -82.96 64.96
N ALA A 403 -27.60 -82.19 65.99
CA ALA A 403 -28.11 -80.83 65.84
C ALA A 403 -27.07 -79.86 65.25
N LEU A 404 -25.81 -79.93 65.70
CA LEU A 404 -24.73 -79.10 65.16
C LEU A 404 -24.40 -79.46 63.70
N GLN A 405 -24.47 -80.74 63.34
CA GLN A 405 -24.32 -81.19 61.95
C GLN A 405 -25.46 -80.71 61.06
N GLN A 406 -26.70 -80.79 61.54
CA GLN A 406 -27.87 -80.33 60.78
C GLN A 406 -27.85 -78.81 60.60
N HIS A 407 -27.50 -78.05 61.64
CA HIS A 407 -27.35 -76.60 61.55
C HIS A 407 -26.19 -76.20 60.62
N GLY A 408 -25.08 -76.92 60.66
CA GLY A 408 -23.96 -76.74 59.74
C GLY A 408 -24.34 -76.97 58.28
N ALA A 409 -25.17 -77.99 58.01
CA ALA A 409 -25.69 -78.30 56.68
C ALA A 409 -26.68 -77.24 56.16
N GLU A 410 -27.56 -76.72 57.03
CA GLU A 410 -28.47 -75.63 56.68
C GLU A 410 -27.70 -74.32 56.40
N LEU A 411 -26.69 -73.99 57.20
CA LEU A 411 -25.87 -72.79 57.00
C LEU A 411 -25.07 -72.86 55.69
N THR A 412 -24.46 -74.01 55.39
CA THR A 412 -23.75 -74.20 54.11
C THR A 412 -24.70 -74.19 52.92
N GLY A 413 -25.93 -74.71 53.07
CA GLY A 413 -26.97 -74.59 52.05
C GLY A 413 -27.38 -73.13 51.80
N ALA A 414 -27.55 -72.35 52.87
CA ALA A 414 -27.84 -70.92 52.81
C ALA A 414 -26.70 -70.11 52.13
N GLU A 415 -25.44 -70.36 52.49
CA GLU A 415 -24.30 -69.72 51.83
C GLU A 415 -24.21 -70.07 50.35
N GLN A 416 -24.48 -71.33 49.98
CA GLN A 416 -24.48 -71.75 48.58
C GLN A 416 -25.59 -71.07 47.78
N GLU A 417 -26.77 -70.85 48.38
CA GLU A 417 -27.88 -70.17 47.73
C GLU A 417 -27.61 -68.68 47.58
N LEU A 418 -27.08 -68.01 48.61
CA LEU A 418 -26.60 -66.64 48.51
C LEU A 418 -25.51 -66.49 47.43
N ALA A 419 -24.57 -67.44 47.35
CA ALA A 419 -23.55 -67.44 46.31
C ALA A 419 -24.12 -67.71 44.90
N ARG A 420 -25.23 -68.45 44.78
CA ARG A 420 -25.97 -68.61 43.51
C ARG A 420 -26.66 -67.32 43.11
N GLU A 421 -27.42 -66.72 44.03
CA GLU A 421 -28.15 -65.48 43.76
C GLU A 421 -27.18 -64.33 43.41
N ASN A 422 -26.06 -64.23 44.12
CA ASN A 422 -25.04 -63.23 43.86
C ASN A 422 -24.36 -63.44 42.49
N ARG A 423 -24.10 -64.70 42.10
CA ARG A 423 -23.64 -65.03 40.73
C ARG A 423 -24.67 -64.71 39.66
N ARG A 424 -25.96 -64.92 39.94
CA ARG A 424 -27.07 -64.58 39.03
C ARG A 424 -27.14 -63.07 38.81
N HIS A 425 -27.05 -62.28 39.87
CA HIS A 425 -27.02 -60.83 39.78
C HIS A 425 -25.77 -60.28 39.06
N LEU A 426 -24.59 -60.86 39.32
CA LEU A 426 -23.38 -60.52 38.57
C LEU A 426 -23.54 -60.78 37.07
N SER A 427 -24.14 -61.90 36.70
CA SER A 427 -24.44 -62.21 35.29
C SER A 427 -25.46 -61.25 34.68
N GLU A 428 -26.47 -60.79 35.42
CA GLU A 428 -27.43 -59.78 34.94
C GLU A 428 -26.77 -58.41 34.75
N VAL A 429 -25.86 -58.02 35.65
CA VAL A 429 -25.08 -56.78 35.51
C VAL A 429 -24.14 -56.87 34.31
N GLU A 430 -23.45 -57.98 34.11
CA GLU A 430 -22.59 -58.20 32.93
C GLU A 430 -23.39 -58.15 31.62
N ALA A 431 -24.59 -58.74 31.60
CA ALA A 431 -25.47 -58.69 30.43
C ALA A 431 -25.95 -57.25 30.13
N ALA A 432 -26.37 -56.51 31.16
CA ALA A 432 -26.79 -55.11 31.02
C ALA A 432 -25.63 -54.20 30.57
N LEU A 433 -24.41 -54.47 31.07
CA LEU A 433 -23.20 -53.75 30.65
C LEU A 433 -22.85 -54.08 29.19
N GLY A 434 -22.98 -55.35 28.79
CA GLY A 434 -22.78 -55.80 27.41
C GLY A 434 -23.76 -55.14 26.44
N GLU A 435 -25.04 -55.06 26.81
CA GLU A 435 -26.07 -54.38 26.03
C GLU A 435 -25.78 -52.88 25.91
N ALA A 436 -25.38 -52.22 27.01
CA ALA A 436 -24.98 -50.81 26.97
C ALA A 436 -23.73 -50.56 26.11
N MET A 437 -22.74 -51.47 26.14
CA MET A 437 -21.55 -51.39 25.27
C MET A 437 -21.90 -51.56 23.80
N VAL A 438 -22.81 -52.48 23.46
CA VAL A 438 -23.28 -52.65 22.08
C VAL A 438 -24.02 -51.40 21.59
N VAL A 439 -24.89 -50.82 22.42
CA VAL A 439 -25.58 -49.57 22.10
C VAL A 439 -24.60 -48.41 21.95
N ALA A 440 -23.58 -48.31 22.79
CA ALA A 440 -22.54 -47.30 22.67
C ALA A 440 -21.70 -47.50 21.39
N ALA A 441 -21.36 -48.74 21.05
CA ALA A 441 -20.62 -49.08 19.83
C ALA A 441 -21.42 -48.75 18.56
N ASP A 442 -22.70 -49.12 18.48
CA ASP A 442 -23.59 -48.75 17.36
C ASP A 442 -23.70 -47.22 17.21
N ARG A 443 -23.70 -46.48 18.33
CA ARG A 443 -23.73 -45.01 18.31
C ARG A 443 -22.40 -44.40 17.85
N GLN A 444 -21.28 -44.99 18.24
CA GLN A 444 -19.95 -44.58 17.79
C GLN A 444 -19.77 -44.86 16.29
N GLU A 445 -20.24 -46.00 15.80
CA GLU A 445 -20.26 -46.34 14.37
C GLU A 445 -21.09 -45.34 13.56
N LYS A 446 -22.27 -44.95 14.04
CA LYS A 446 -23.09 -43.89 13.43
C LYS A 446 -22.41 -42.52 13.42
N LEU A 447 -21.67 -42.18 14.47
CA LEU A 447 -20.89 -40.93 14.52
C LEU A 447 -19.72 -40.95 13.54
N VAL A 448 -19.01 -42.07 13.42
CA VAL A 448 -17.96 -42.27 12.42
C VAL A 448 -18.54 -42.16 11.01
N GLY A 449 -19.69 -42.78 10.74
CA GLY A 449 -20.38 -42.64 9.46
C GLY A 449 -20.80 -41.20 9.15
N ARG A 450 -21.27 -40.44 10.14
CA ARG A 450 -21.53 -38.99 9.98
C ARG A 450 -20.25 -38.20 9.69
N SER A 451 -19.15 -38.51 10.38
CA SER A 451 -17.85 -37.89 10.13
C SER A 451 -17.34 -38.17 8.71
N GLU A 452 -17.46 -39.41 8.23
CA GLU A 452 -17.11 -39.77 6.85
C GLU A 452 -17.97 -39.04 5.82
N THR A 453 -19.27 -38.87 6.11
CA THR A 453 -20.18 -38.13 5.23
C THR A 453 -19.78 -36.66 5.13
N VAL A 454 -19.49 -36.00 6.25
CA VAL A 454 -19.04 -34.60 6.29
C VAL A 454 -17.68 -34.44 5.59
N LEU A 455 -16.75 -35.37 5.81
CA LEU A 455 -15.46 -35.36 5.11
C LEU A 455 -15.62 -35.53 3.59
N SER A 456 -16.56 -36.40 3.16
CA SER A 456 -16.87 -36.59 1.73
C SER A 456 -17.50 -35.33 1.12
N GLU A 457 -18.40 -34.66 1.83
CA GLU A 457 -18.98 -33.39 1.39
C GLU A 457 -17.93 -32.29 1.29
N MET A 458 -17.03 -32.19 2.28
CA MET A 458 -15.92 -31.23 2.25
C MET A 458 -14.96 -31.52 1.09
N GLN A 459 -14.66 -32.79 0.82
CA GLN A 459 -13.84 -33.20 -0.32
C GLN A 459 -14.51 -32.84 -1.66
N ARG A 460 -15.83 -33.07 -1.81
CA ARG A 460 -16.55 -32.68 -3.03
C ARG A 460 -16.58 -31.16 -3.20
N ALA A 461 -16.78 -30.40 -2.13
CA ALA A 461 -16.75 -28.94 -2.18
C ALA A 461 -15.36 -28.42 -2.60
N LEU A 462 -14.29 -29.03 -2.09
CA LEU A 462 -12.91 -28.73 -2.50
C LEU A 462 -12.66 -29.04 -3.98
N VAL A 463 -13.12 -30.20 -4.46
CA VAL A 463 -13.00 -30.57 -5.88
C VAL A 463 -13.77 -29.59 -6.76
N ALA A 464 -15.01 -29.25 -6.41
CA ALA A 464 -15.81 -28.27 -7.14
C ALA A 464 -15.16 -26.87 -7.15
N SER A 465 -14.55 -26.45 -6.04
CA SER A 465 -13.79 -25.20 -5.98
C SER A 465 -12.53 -25.25 -6.84
N ALA A 466 -11.84 -26.38 -6.88
CA ALA A 466 -10.66 -26.57 -7.74
C ALA A 466 -11.06 -26.53 -9.22
N GLU A 467 -12.15 -27.21 -9.62
CA GLU A 467 -12.70 -27.15 -10.98
C GLU A 467 -13.10 -25.73 -11.39
N ALA A 468 -13.76 -24.97 -10.50
CA ALA A 468 -14.09 -23.57 -10.75
C ALA A 468 -12.84 -22.70 -10.95
N THR A 469 -11.76 -22.99 -10.22
CA THR A 469 -10.48 -22.29 -10.34
C THR A 469 -9.78 -22.60 -11.66
N VAL A 470 -9.80 -23.88 -12.08
CA VAL A 470 -9.31 -24.30 -13.40
C VAL A 470 -10.12 -23.64 -14.52
N GLY A 471 -11.45 -23.58 -14.39
CA GLY A 471 -12.31 -22.85 -15.32
C GLY A 471 -11.97 -21.35 -15.40
N HIS A 472 -11.62 -20.72 -14.28
CA HIS A 472 -11.13 -19.34 -14.27
C HIS A 472 -9.76 -19.19 -14.97
N GLN A 473 -8.83 -20.13 -14.77
CA GLN A 473 -7.56 -20.13 -15.49
C GLN A 473 -7.74 -20.29 -17.01
N GLU A 474 -8.63 -21.18 -17.45
CA GLU A 474 -8.96 -21.32 -18.88
C GLU A 474 -9.58 -20.04 -19.44
N GLN A 475 -10.45 -19.37 -18.68
CA GLN A 475 -11.05 -18.11 -19.06
C GLN A 475 -9.98 -17.01 -19.23
N LEU A 476 -9.00 -16.95 -18.32
CA LEU A 476 -7.87 -16.02 -18.41
C LEU A 476 -6.98 -16.30 -19.62
N ILE A 477 -6.74 -17.58 -19.95
CA ILE A 477 -6.01 -17.97 -21.16
C ILE A 477 -6.77 -17.50 -22.40
N LYS A 478 -8.09 -17.73 -22.47
CA LYS A 478 -8.94 -17.24 -23.56
C LYS A 478 -8.92 -15.71 -23.68
N GLN A 479 -8.96 -15.00 -22.56
CA GLN A 479 -8.83 -13.54 -22.55
C GLN A 479 -7.45 -13.08 -23.01
N GLY A 480 -6.39 -13.79 -22.64
CA GLY A 480 -5.03 -13.58 -23.15
C GLY A 480 -4.95 -13.73 -24.66
N ASP A 481 -5.58 -14.75 -25.23
CA ASP A 481 -5.66 -14.96 -26.68
C ASP A 481 -6.43 -13.85 -27.40
N VAL A 482 -7.51 -13.34 -26.80
CA VAL A 482 -8.27 -12.20 -27.34
C VAL A 482 -7.41 -10.94 -27.33
N LEU A 483 -6.66 -10.68 -26.25
CA LEU A 483 -5.72 -9.57 -26.19
C LEU A 483 -4.62 -9.71 -27.25
N LEU A 484 -4.13 -10.93 -27.47
CA LEU A 484 -3.13 -11.22 -28.51
C LEU A 484 -3.67 -10.90 -29.91
N LYS A 485 -4.92 -11.27 -30.20
CA LYS A 485 -5.62 -10.89 -31.45
C LYS A 485 -5.84 -9.38 -31.57
N VAL A 486 -6.14 -8.68 -30.48
CA VAL A 486 -6.28 -7.22 -30.49
C VAL A 486 -4.94 -6.54 -30.78
N VAL A 487 -3.85 -7.03 -30.19
CA VAL A 487 -2.49 -6.54 -30.47
C VAL A 487 -2.11 -6.80 -31.93
N GLU A 488 -2.44 -7.97 -32.47
CA GLU A 488 -2.20 -8.31 -33.87
C GLU A 488 -3.01 -7.42 -34.83
N SER A 489 -4.29 -7.21 -34.56
CA SER A 489 -5.14 -6.27 -35.31
C SER A 489 -4.60 -4.84 -35.25
N THR A 490 -4.09 -4.40 -34.10
CA THR A 490 -3.47 -3.07 -33.94
C THR A 490 -2.20 -2.95 -34.79
N ARG A 491 -1.42 -4.04 -34.91
CA ARG A 491 -0.25 -4.09 -35.80
C ARG A 491 -0.66 -4.00 -37.27
N GLU A 492 -1.77 -4.61 -37.66
CA GLU A 492 -2.33 -4.47 -39.02
C GLU A 492 -2.82 -3.05 -39.31
N VAL A 493 -3.50 -2.40 -38.36
CA VAL A 493 -3.94 -1.00 -38.47
C VAL A 493 -2.73 -0.08 -38.67
N ARG A 494 -1.66 -0.28 -37.90
CA ARG A 494 -0.42 0.49 -38.08
C ARG A 494 0.21 0.27 -39.45
N ARG A 495 0.22 -0.96 -39.98
CA ARG A 495 0.69 -1.24 -41.34
C ARG A 495 -0.18 -0.55 -42.40
N LEU A 496 -1.50 -0.51 -42.19
CA LEU A 496 -2.43 0.20 -43.07
C LEU A 496 -2.19 1.71 -43.05
N GLU A 497 -1.93 2.30 -41.88
CA GLU A 497 -1.55 3.71 -41.76
C GLU A 497 -0.21 4.01 -42.46
N GLU A 498 0.80 3.18 -42.27
CA GLU A 498 2.10 3.32 -42.95
C GLU A 498 1.95 3.21 -44.48
N ALA A 499 1.13 2.27 -44.97
CA ALA A 499 0.83 2.12 -46.39
C ALA A 499 0.03 3.29 -46.95
N LEU A 500 -0.97 3.78 -46.21
CA LEU A 500 -1.78 4.93 -46.60
C LEU A 500 -0.93 6.20 -46.66
N ASN A 501 -0.07 6.44 -45.67
CA ASN A 501 0.83 7.59 -45.62
C ASN A 501 1.87 7.52 -46.75
N SER A 502 2.39 6.33 -47.06
CA SER A 502 3.24 6.10 -48.23
C SER A 502 2.52 6.44 -49.53
N ASN A 503 1.28 6.00 -49.72
CA ASN A 503 0.48 6.31 -50.90
C ASN A 503 0.15 7.82 -51.00
N LEU A 504 -0.17 8.47 -49.88
CA LEU A 504 -0.40 9.91 -49.84
C LEU A 504 0.86 10.70 -50.23
N SER A 505 2.03 10.25 -49.75
CA SER A 505 3.32 10.85 -50.13
C SER A 505 3.68 10.63 -51.60
N ALA A 506 3.26 9.50 -52.19
CA ALA A 506 3.46 9.22 -53.60
C ALA A 506 2.52 10.06 -54.47
N LEU A 507 1.27 10.23 -54.04
CA LEU A 507 0.29 11.09 -54.71
C LEU A 507 0.70 12.56 -54.67
N SER A 508 1.17 13.05 -53.52
CA SER A 508 1.72 14.41 -53.37
C SER A 508 2.93 14.62 -54.29
N ARG A 509 3.87 13.66 -54.35
CA ARG A 509 5.00 13.73 -55.29
C ARG A 509 4.59 13.72 -56.75
N SER A 510 3.49 13.03 -57.10
CA SER A 510 2.94 13.05 -58.45
C SER A 510 2.34 14.42 -58.82
N GLN A 511 1.65 15.07 -57.88
CA GLN A 511 1.14 16.43 -58.08
C GLN A 511 2.28 17.45 -58.26
N ASP A 512 3.34 17.36 -57.44
CA ASP A 512 4.51 18.23 -57.59
C ASP A 512 5.22 18.02 -58.95
N LEU A 513 5.23 16.78 -59.46
CA LEU A 513 5.75 16.47 -60.80
C LEU A 513 4.91 17.09 -61.93
N GLU A 514 3.58 17.07 -61.79
CA GLU A 514 2.70 17.77 -62.74
C GLU A 514 2.88 19.28 -62.68
N GLU A 515 3.01 19.86 -61.49
CA GLU A 515 3.18 21.30 -61.30
C GLU A 515 4.55 21.78 -61.81
N THR A 516 5.61 20.98 -61.60
CA THR A 516 6.94 21.27 -62.16
C THR A 516 6.97 21.13 -63.67
N LEU A 517 6.25 20.17 -64.27
CA LEU A 517 6.11 20.06 -65.72
C LEU A 517 5.33 21.24 -66.32
N LEU A 518 4.26 21.70 -65.64
CA LEU A 518 3.51 22.90 -66.03
C LEU A 518 4.38 24.16 -65.97
N SER A 519 5.16 24.31 -64.89
CA SER A 519 6.11 25.42 -64.71
C SER A 519 7.24 25.40 -65.74
N LEU A 520 7.78 24.22 -66.07
CA LEU A 520 8.81 24.06 -67.10
C LEU A 520 8.25 24.36 -68.50
N SER A 521 7.03 23.90 -68.80
CA SER A 521 6.32 24.23 -70.04
C SER A 521 6.08 25.74 -70.17
N ALA A 522 5.61 26.39 -69.10
CA ALA A 522 5.44 27.85 -69.06
C ALA A 522 6.77 28.61 -69.21
N SER A 523 7.85 28.09 -68.63
CA SER A 523 9.20 28.64 -68.76
C SER A 523 9.75 28.49 -70.18
N ILE A 524 9.49 27.36 -70.84
CA ILE A 524 9.84 27.14 -72.25
C ILE A 524 9.05 28.09 -73.15
N GLN A 525 7.75 28.29 -72.90
CA GLN A 525 6.94 29.27 -73.64
C GLN A 525 7.44 30.70 -73.44
N LEU A 526 7.85 31.08 -72.23
CA LEU A 526 8.45 32.38 -71.95
C LEU A 526 9.82 32.56 -72.59
N LEU A 527 10.64 31.51 -72.64
CA LEU A 527 11.94 31.53 -73.33
C LEU A 527 11.75 31.66 -74.84
N SER A 528 10.79 30.91 -75.41
CA SER A 528 10.41 30.98 -76.83
C SER A 528 9.84 32.35 -77.21
N ALA A 529 9.06 32.98 -76.32
CA ALA A 529 8.55 34.34 -76.52
C ALA A 529 9.67 35.40 -76.48
N ARG A 530 10.74 35.16 -75.71
CA ARG A 530 11.90 36.05 -75.62
C ARG A 530 12.87 35.89 -76.79
N THR A 531 12.97 34.71 -77.40
CA THR A 531 13.74 34.47 -78.62
C THR A 531 13.00 34.88 -79.90
N GLY A 532 11.69 35.09 -79.86
CA GLY A 532 10.86 35.48 -81.02
C GLY A 532 10.77 36.97 -81.34
N ARG A 533 11.37 37.87 -80.55
CA ARG A 533 11.30 39.35 -80.76
C ARG A 533 12.39 39.86 -81.70
N GLY A 534 12.45 39.30 -82.90
CA GLY A 534 13.43 39.68 -83.91
C GLY A 534 13.10 39.17 -85.31
N ALA A 535 11.88 39.38 -85.80
CA ALA A 535 11.56 39.50 -87.24
C ALA A 535 10.06 39.76 -87.43
N SER A 536 9.75 40.78 -88.22
CA SER A 536 8.42 41.27 -88.59
C SER A 536 7.84 40.55 -89.84
N LEU A 537 6.59 40.06 -89.74
CA LEU A 537 5.40 40.17 -90.67
C LEU A 537 5.53 39.87 -92.20
N PRO A 538 4.43 39.71 -92.99
CA PRO A 538 2.98 39.58 -92.70
C PRO A 538 2.19 38.52 -93.54
N GLY A 539 0.90 38.31 -93.18
CA GLY A 539 -0.21 37.87 -94.06
C GLY A 539 -0.49 36.36 -94.09
N THR A 540 -1.72 35.82 -94.15
CA THR A 540 -3.11 36.29 -94.29
C THR A 540 -4.05 35.12 -93.93
N ASP A 541 -5.29 35.47 -93.57
CA ASP A 541 -6.54 34.71 -93.70
C ASP A 541 -7.05 33.73 -92.61
N ASN A 542 -8.31 34.02 -92.29
CA ASN A 542 -9.35 33.51 -91.39
C ASN A 542 -10.16 32.38 -92.12
N PRO A 543 -11.32 31.87 -91.65
CA PRO A 543 -11.92 31.67 -90.31
C PRO A 543 -12.45 30.23 -90.06
N ALA A 544 -13.14 30.05 -88.92
CA ALA A 544 -14.28 29.14 -88.67
C ALA A 544 -13.94 27.69 -88.24
N THR A 545 -14.64 26.97 -87.37
CA THR A 545 -15.87 27.11 -86.55
C THR A 545 -16.06 25.76 -85.83
N HIS A 546 -16.75 25.75 -84.66
CA HIS A 546 -17.54 24.62 -84.10
C HIS A 546 -16.77 23.32 -83.72
N HIS A 547 -17.16 22.44 -82.80
CA HIS A 547 -18.34 22.21 -81.97
C HIS A 547 -17.94 21.21 -80.85
N ALA A 548 -18.64 21.30 -79.71
CA ALA A 548 -19.12 20.22 -78.83
C ALA A 548 -18.49 18.80 -78.89
N ALA A 549 -18.09 18.27 -77.73
CA ALA A 549 -18.85 17.28 -76.95
C ALA A 549 -18.12 16.95 -75.65
#